data_AF-A0A819KRU7-F1
#
_entry.id   AF-A0A819KRU7-F1
#
_cell.length_a   1.000
_cell.length_b   1.000
_cell.length_c   1.000
_cell.angle_alpha   90.00
_cell.angle_beta   90.00
_cell.angle_gamma   90.00
#
_symmetry.space_group_name_H-M   'P 1'
#
loop_
_entity.id
_entity.type
_entity.pdbx_description
1 polymer ?
#
loop_
_entity_poly.entity_id
_entity_poly.type
_entity_poly.pdbx_seq_one_letter_code
_entity_poly.pdbx_strand_id
1 'polypeptide(L)'
;MEHSLVLIASFLVLLCNANVIHRNQETIQTPATGAPNLFNLPNLSKNTRTDINLVEGDIAIPADKNRIAFTEFGPWPGGVVPYTLHNYFSAGHRTMITDAMRKISELTNNCIRFVDRGSNRAWLNIHPGEG
;
A
#
# COMPACT_ATOMS: atom_id res chain seq x y z
N MET A 1 19.54 17.75 34.40
CA MET A 1 19.20 17.91 32.97
C MET A 1 19.04 16.55 32.29
N GLU A 2 18.32 15.60 32.90
CA GLU A 2 18.12 14.25 32.29
C GLU A 2 16.66 13.80 32.22
N HIS A 3 15.72 14.57 32.79
CA HIS A 3 14.28 14.24 32.73
C HIS A 3 13.57 14.73 31.46
N SER A 4 14.19 15.62 30.67
CA SER A 4 13.56 16.20 29.47
C SER A 4 13.68 15.35 28.20
N LEU A 5 14.61 14.39 28.15
CA LEU A 5 14.83 13.53 26.97
C LEU A 5 13.83 12.37 26.88
N VAL A 6 13.33 11.87 28.03
CA VAL A 6 12.43 10.72 28.09
C VAL A 6 11.01 11.05 27.59
N LEU A 7 10.57 12.30 27.75
CA LEU A 7 9.27 12.79 27.25
C LEU A 7 9.26 13.02 25.73
N ILE A 8 10.39 13.44 25.15
CA ILE A 8 10.51 13.67 23.69
C ILE A 8 10.56 12.32 22.95
N ALA A 9 11.26 11.33 23.50
CA ALA A 9 11.30 9.98 22.94
C ALA A 9 9.93 9.27 23.00
N SER A 10 9.14 9.51 24.05
CA SER A 10 7.79 8.94 24.18
C SER A 10 6.79 9.60 23.20
N PHE A 11 6.97 10.88 22.86
CA PHE A 11 6.18 11.57 21.84
C PHE A 11 6.49 11.10 20.41
N LEU A 12 7.74 10.74 20.12
CA LEU A 12 8.17 10.29 18.79
C LEU A 12 7.68 8.88 18.43
N VAL A 13 7.48 8.01 19.42
CA VAL A 13 6.93 6.66 19.21
C VAL A 13 5.42 6.68 18.92
N LEU A 14 4.69 7.72 19.34
CA LEU A 14 3.28 7.95 18.98
C LEU A 14 3.09 8.50 17.54
N LEU A 15 4.12 9.10 16.95
CA LEU A 15 4.01 9.80 15.66
C LEU A 15 3.99 8.89 14.41
N CYS A 16 4.20 7.57 14.56
CA CYS A 16 3.87 6.62 13.49
C CYS A 16 2.40 6.15 13.52
N ASN A 17 1.66 6.34 14.62
CA ASN A 17 0.30 5.80 14.79
C ASN A 17 -0.79 6.87 14.94
N ALA A 18 -0.47 8.16 14.86
CA ALA A 18 -1.44 9.24 15.13
C ALA A 18 -1.80 10.13 13.93
N ASN A 19 -1.79 9.63 12.69
CA ASN A 19 -2.18 10.45 11.53
C ASN A 19 -3.26 9.84 10.62
N VAL A 20 -4.23 9.14 11.22
CA VAL A 20 -5.41 8.62 10.48
C VAL A 20 -6.73 9.31 10.84
N ILE A 21 -6.84 10.09 11.94
CA ILE A 21 -8.16 10.55 12.44
C ILE A 21 -8.47 12.05 12.18
N HIS A 22 -7.87 12.72 11.17
CA HIS A 22 -8.29 14.11 10.88
C HIS A 22 -8.29 14.56 9.42
N ARG A 23 -8.45 13.66 8.44
CA ARG A 23 -8.76 14.06 7.05
C ARG A 23 -10.25 13.89 6.74
N ASN A 24 -11.10 14.60 7.49
CA ASN A 24 -12.46 14.92 7.07
C ASN A 24 -12.59 16.43 6.96
N GLN A 25 -12.11 17.01 5.85
CA GLN A 25 -12.68 18.19 5.21
C GLN A 25 -12.29 18.15 3.73
N GLU A 26 -13.24 17.80 2.88
CA GLU A 26 -13.16 17.99 1.44
C GLU A 26 -13.02 19.49 1.16
N THR A 27 -11.85 19.93 0.72
CA THR A 27 -11.71 21.15 -0.05
C THR A 27 -11.33 20.73 -1.45
N ILE A 28 -12.21 21.00 -2.41
CA ILE A 28 -11.96 20.81 -3.84
C ILE A 28 -10.77 21.72 -4.19
N GLN A 29 -9.55 21.17 -4.12
CA GLN A 29 -8.36 21.82 -4.61
C GLN A 29 -8.35 21.66 -6.13
N THR A 30 -8.40 22.81 -6.80
CA THR A 30 -8.09 22.94 -8.22
C THR A 30 -6.81 22.15 -8.53
N PRO A 31 -6.80 21.26 -9.53
CA PRO A 31 -5.65 20.43 -9.81
C PRO A 31 -4.44 21.30 -10.12
N ALA A 32 -3.33 21.06 -9.42
CA ALA A 32 -2.04 21.58 -9.84
C ALA A 32 -1.74 21.03 -11.24
N THR A 33 -1.56 21.94 -12.20
CA THR A 33 -1.24 21.66 -13.61
C THR A 33 0.02 20.81 -13.70
N GLY A 34 -0.14 19.49 -13.80
CA GLY A 34 0.98 18.55 -13.98
C GLY A 34 0.95 17.28 -13.12
N ALA A 35 0.06 17.14 -12.14
CA ALA A 35 -0.15 15.84 -11.49
C ALA A 35 -1.13 15.00 -12.33
N PRO A 36 -0.78 13.77 -12.76
CA PRO A 36 -1.78 12.88 -13.35
C PRO A 36 -2.87 12.63 -12.30
N ASN A 37 -4.12 12.86 -12.69
CA ASN A 37 -5.29 12.62 -11.85
C ASN A 37 -5.33 11.13 -11.48
N LEU A 38 -4.93 10.78 -10.25
CA LEU A 38 -4.90 9.41 -9.74
C LEU A 38 -6.31 8.76 -9.67
N PHE A 39 -7.36 9.56 -9.88
CA PHE A 39 -8.77 9.16 -9.82
C PHE A 39 -9.49 9.19 -11.16
N ASN A 40 -8.79 9.40 -12.28
CA ASN A 40 -9.33 9.03 -13.58
C ASN A 40 -9.13 7.53 -13.77
N LEU A 41 -9.72 6.73 -12.87
CA LEU A 41 -9.68 5.27 -12.97
C LEU A 41 -10.33 4.91 -14.30
N PRO A 42 -9.67 4.13 -15.19
CA PRO A 42 -10.38 3.53 -16.31
C PRO A 42 -11.58 2.79 -15.73
N ASN A 43 -12.71 2.77 -16.44
CA ASN A 43 -13.90 2.04 -16.02
C ASN A 43 -13.50 0.60 -15.69
N LEU A 44 -13.37 0.30 -14.39
CA LEU A 44 -12.87 -0.97 -13.90
C LEU A 44 -14.00 -1.97 -14.09
N SER A 45 -13.81 -2.93 -14.99
CA SER A 45 -14.75 -4.04 -15.11
C SER A 45 -14.76 -4.84 -13.81
N LYS A 46 -15.94 -5.35 -13.43
CA LYS A 46 -16.05 -6.25 -12.28
C LYS A 46 -15.11 -7.43 -12.46
N ASN A 47 -14.45 -7.84 -11.38
CA ASN A 47 -13.67 -9.06 -11.38
C ASN A 47 -14.59 -10.27 -11.55
N THR A 48 -14.37 -11.06 -12.61
CA THR A 48 -15.16 -12.25 -12.98
C THR A 48 -14.52 -13.55 -12.52
N ARG A 49 -13.43 -13.48 -11.77
CA ARG A 49 -12.68 -14.65 -11.29
C ARG A 49 -13.55 -15.53 -10.38
N THR A 50 -13.59 -16.83 -10.69
CA THR A 50 -14.41 -17.82 -9.96
C THR A 50 -13.59 -18.91 -9.27
N ASP A 51 -12.29 -19.04 -9.60
CA ASP A 51 -11.38 -20.01 -8.99
C ASP A 51 -10.87 -19.60 -7.61
N ILE A 52 -11.11 -18.34 -7.21
CA ILE A 52 -10.76 -17.81 -5.89
C ILE A 52 -12.00 -17.18 -5.25
N ASN A 53 -12.20 -17.42 -3.96
CA ASN A 53 -13.23 -16.74 -3.17
C ASN A 53 -12.83 -15.27 -2.95
N LEU A 54 -13.39 -14.40 -3.77
CA LEU A 54 -13.19 -12.95 -3.67
C LEU A 54 -14.27 -12.32 -2.81
N VAL A 55 -13.83 -11.68 -1.73
CA VAL A 55 -14.65 -10.79 -0.91
C VAL A 55 -14.65 -9.41 -1.53
N GLU A 56 -15.80 -8.76 -1.58
CA GLU A 56 -16.02 -7.43 -2.20
C GLU A 56 -15.62 -7.33 -3.70
N GLY A 57 -15.27 -8.47 -4.31
CA GLY A 57 -14.89 -8.58 -5.72
C GLY A 57 -13.38 -8.45 -5.98
N ASP A 58 -12.56 -8.09 -5.01
CA ASP A 58 -11.13 -7.83 -5.22
C ASP A 58 -10.21 -8.29 -4.07
N ILE A 59 -10.77 -8.83 -2.99
CA ILE A 59 -10.00 -9.34 -1.84
C ILE A 59 -10.04 -10.87 -1.82
N ALA A 60 -8.90 -11.51 -2.09
CA ALA A 60 -8.76 -12.96 -1.93
C ALA A 60 -8.58 -13.32 -0.44
N ILE A 61 -9.53 -14.07 0.13
CA ILE A 61 -9.40 -14.60 1.49
C ILE A 61 -9.14 -16.12 1.40
N PRO A 62 -8.03 -16.63 1.96
CA PRO A 62 -7.79 -18.06 2.06
C PRO A 62 -8.94 -18.77 2.78
N ALA A 63 -9.32 -19.96 2.33
CA ALA A 63 -10.48 -20.69 2.84
C ALA A 63 -10.42 -20.99 4.35
N ASP A 64 -9.22 -20.97 4.93
CA ASP A 64 -8.92 -21.26 6.34
C ASP A 64 -8.71 -19.99 7.19
N LYS A 65 -8.88 -18.78 6.64
CA LYS A 65 -8.60 -17.52 7.36
C LYS A 65 -9.80 -16.58 7.41
N ASN A 66 -9.89 -15.85 8.51
CA ASN A 66 -10.86 -14.78 8.70
C ASN A 66 -10.24 -13.42 8.32
N ARG A 67 -11.08 -12.44 7.93
CA ARG A 67 -10.72 -11.08 7.50
C ARG A 67 -10.06 -10.18 8.58
N ILE A 68 -9.55 -10.74 9.67
CA ILE A 68 -9.05 -9.96 10.81
C ILE A 68 -7.57 -9.61 10.61
N ALA A 69 -7.28 -8.30 10.51
CA ALA A 69 -5.97 -7.71 10.24
C ALA A 69 -4.92 -7.85 11.37
N PHE A 70 -5.25 -8.53 12.47
CA PHE A 70 -4.43 -8.63 13.69
C PHE A 70 -4.04 -10.08 14.02
N THR A 71 -3.68 -10.86 13.00
CA THR A 71 -3.17 -12.24 13.16
C THR A 71 -1.66 -12.30 12.94
N GLU A 72 -1.09 -13.51 12.95
CA GLU A 72 0.33 -13.81 12.65
C GLU A 72 0.84 -13.27 11.29
N PHE A 73 -0.07 -12.86 10.39
CA PHE A 73 0.21 -12.24 9.08
C PHE A 73 -0.01 -10.72 9.09
N GLY A 74 0.31 -10.07 10.21
CA GLY A 74 0.14 -8.63 10.43
C GLY A 74 0.92 -7.72 9.44
N PRO A 75 1.08 -6.43 9.75
CA PRO A 75 1.71 -5.48 8.84
C PRO A 75 3.13 -5.91 8.45
N TRP A 76 3.55 -5.50 7.25
CA TRP A 76 4.91 -5.74 6.76
C TRP A 76 5.95 -5.24 7.78
N PRO A 77 6.89 -6.10 8.23
CA PRO A 77 7.87 -5.72 9.24
C PRO A 77 8.67 -4.46 8.85
N GLY A 78 8.68 -3.47 9.75
CA GLY A 78 9.38 -2.20 9.52
C GLY A 78 8.85 -1.39 8.31
N GLY A 79 7.64 -1.70 7.85
CA GLY A 79 7.02 -1.09 6.67
C GLY A 79 7.75 -1.40 5.36
N VAL A 80 8.62 -2.41 5.32
CA VAL A 80 9.34 -2.82 4.11
C VAL A 80 8.51 -3.84 3.36
N VAL A 81 8.18 -3.53 2.11
CA VAL A 81 7.42 -4.39 1.21
C VAL A 81 8.34 -4.87 0.09
N PRO A 82 8.95 -6.05 0.19
CA PRO A 82 9.70 -6.64 -0.91
C PRO A 82 8.72 -6.98 -2.05
N TYR A 83 9.05 -6.69 -3.30
CA TYR A 83 8.16 -6.96 -4.43
C TYR A 83 8.87 -7.53 -5.66
N THR A 84 8.07 -8.17 -6.52
CA THR A 84 8.47 -8.55 -7.88
C THR A 84 7.43 -8.09 -8.89
N LEU A 85 7.89 -7.61 -10.04
CA LEU A 85 7.04 -7.27 -11.20
C LEU A 85 7.28 -8.26 -12.32
N HIS A 86 6.25 -9.02 -12.70
CA HIS A 86 6.32 -9.95 -13.81
C HIS A 86 6.76 -9.24 -15.11
N ASN A 87 7.52 -9.94 -15.96
CA ASN A 87 8.05 -9.41 -17.22
C ASN A 87 6.97 -9.22 -18.30
N TYR A 88 5.76 -9.78 -18.11
CA TYR A 88 4.62 -9.61 -19.02
C TYR A 88 3.98 -8.23 -18.96
N PHE A 89 4.29 -7.41 -17.95
CA PHE A 89 3.87 -6.02 -17.96
C PHE A 89 4.64 -5.23 -19.02
N SER A 90 3.89 -4.44 -19.80
CA SER A 90 4.48 -3.43 -20.69
C SER A 90 5.29 -2.41 -19.87
N ALA A 91 6.22 -1.71 -20.53
CA ALA A 91 6.98 -0.63 -19.89
C ALA A 91 6.06 0.41 -19.22
N GLY A 92 4.96 0.78 -19.88
CA GLY A 92 3.97 1.72 -19.33
C GLY A 92 3.29 1.21 -18.05
N HIS A 93 2.87 -0.06 -18.02
CA HIS A 93 2.30 -0.65 -16.80
C HIS A 93 3.31 -0.73 -15.67
N ARG A 94 4.56 -1.10 -15.97
CA ARG A 94 5.64 -1.14 -14.97
C ARG A 94 5.85 0.25 -14.37
N THR A 95 5.96 1.29 -15.19
CA THR A 95 6.07 2.68 -14.74
C THR A 95 4.90 3.08 -13.85
N MET A 96 3.66 2.81 -14.30
CA MET A 96 2.45 3.13 -13.54
C MET A 96 2.44 2.46 -12.16
N ILE A 97 2.79 1.17 -12.09
CA ILE A 97 2.85 0.44 -10.81
C ILE A 97 3.93 1.02 -9.91
N THR A 98 5.14 1.29 -10.44
CA THR A 98 6.23 1.87 -9.65
C THR A 98 5.95 3.30 -9.18
N ASP A 99 5.23 4.10 -9.97
CA ASP A 99 4.81 5.45 -9.58
C ASP A 99 3.77 5.39 -8.44
N ALA A 100 2.84 4.44 -8.48
CA ALA A 100 1.89 4.23 -7.38
C ALA A 100 2.62 3.84 -6.08
N MET A 101 3.59 2.92 -6.15
CA MET A 101 4.44 2.54 -5.01
C MET A 101 5.23 3.72 -4.43
N ARG A 102 5.85 4.52 -5.31
CA ARG A 102 6.55 5.74 -4.91
C ARG A 102 5.60 6.71 -4.23
N LYS A 103 4.42 6.92 -4.78
CA LYS A 103 3.41 7.83 -4.21
C LYS A 103 2.97 7.40 -2.81
N ILE A 104 2.78 6.11 -2.57
CA ILE A 104 2.48 5.56 -1.23
C ILE A 104 3.63 5.83 -0.27
N SER A 105 4.87 5.61 -0.71
CA SER A 105 6.06 5.87 0.12
C SER A 105 6.15 7.36 0.51
N GLU A 106 5.90 8.27 -0.44
CA GLU A 106 5.86 9.72 -0.20
C GLU A 106 4.73 10.12 0.76
N LEU A 107 3.50 9.63 0.53
CA LEU A 107 2.33 9.96 1.35
C LEU A 107 2.46 9.48 2.79
N THR A 108 3.23 8.39 2.99
CA THR A 108 3.51 7.84 4.33
C THR A 108 4.80 8.39 4.94
N ASN A 109 5.42 9.41 4.34
CA ASN A 109 6.72 9.95 4.75
C ASN A 109 7.80 8.87 4.92
N ASN A 110 7.85 7.92 3.98
CA ASN A 110 8.72 6.75 3.94
C ASN A 110 8.52 5.73 5.08
N CYS A 111 7.37 5.75 5.76
CA CYS A 111 7.02 4.67 6.69
C CYS A 111 6.77 3.35 5.95
N ILE A 112 6.22 3.42 4.73
CA ILE A 112 6.14 2.28 3.81
C ILE A 112 7.19 2.45 2.71
N ARG A 113 7.95 1.37 2.44
CA ARG A 113 9.03 1.36 1.45
C ARG A 113 8.96 0.10 0.60
N PHE A 114 8.92 0.28 -0.71
CA PHE A 114 8.97 -0.83 -1.66
C PHE A 114 10.41 -1.10 -2.06
N VAL A 115 10.85 -2.35 -1.98
CA VAL A 115 12.21 -2.77 -2.32
C VAL A 115 12.18 -3.98 -3.23
N ASP A 116 13.21 -4.14 -4.05
CA ASP A 116 13.37 -5.39 -4.82
C ASP A 116 13.41 -6.58 -3.86
N ARG A 117 12.73 -7.67 -4.24
CA ARG A 117 12.54 -8.85 -3.37
C ARG A 117 13.82 -9.34 -2.68
N GLY A 118 14.94 -9.43 -3.38
CA GLY A 118 16.16 -10.08 -2.88
C GLY A 118 15.89 -11.53 -2.43
N SER A 119 16.40 -11.93 -1.26
CA SER A 119 16.23 -13.26 -0.68
C SER A 119 15.01 -13.40 0.27
N ASN A 120 14.10 -12.42 0.29
CA ASN A 120 12.97 -12.43 1.22
C ASN A 120 11.98 -13.57 0.93
N ARG A 121 11.51 -14.24 1.99
CA ARG A 121 10.56 -15.37 1.92
C ARG A 121 9.10 -14.93 1.80
N ALA A 122 8.78 -13.72 2.22
CA ALA A 122 7.48 -13.08 2.02
C ALA A 122 7.67 -11.83 1.17
N TRP A 123 6.93 -11.73 0.06
CA TRP A 123 7.01 -10.61 -0.88
C TRP A 123 5.70 -10.44 -1.62
N LEU A 124 5.46 -9.22 -2.12
CA LEU A 124 4.36 -8.91 -3.01
C LEU A 124 4.71 -9.38 -4.43
N ASN A 125 4.05 -10.43 -4.90
CA ASN A 125 4.19 -10.89 -6.28
C ASN A 125 3.14 -10.23 -7.18
N ILE A 126 3.56 -9.32 -8.05
CA ILE A 126 2.66 -8.61 -8.96
C ILE A 126 2.79 -9.21 -10.35
N HIS A 127 1.69 -9.74 -10.85
CA HIS A 127 1.59 -10.34 -12.16
C HIS A 127 0.24 -9.99 -12.80
N PRO A 128 0.13 -10.05 -14.15
CA PRO A 128 -1.17 -9.95 -14.80
C PRO A 128 -2.13 -11.00 -14.24
N GLY A 129 -3.37 -10.59 -13.96
CA GLY A 129 -4.46 -11.53 -13.67
C GLY A 129 -4.94 -12.21 -14.95
N GLU A 130 -5.67 -13.32 -14.81
CA GLU A 130 -6.15 -14.12 -15.95
C GLU A 130 -7.43 -13.57 -16.61
N GLY A 131 -8.08 -12.56 -16.02
CA GLY A 131 -9.29 -11.94 -16.56
C GLY A 131 -10.55 -12.76 -16.32
#